data_AF-A0A6M2EC90-F1
#
_entry.id   AF-A0A6M2EC90-F1
#
_cell.length_a   1.000
_cell.length_b   1.000
_cell.length_c   1.000
_cell.angle_alpha   90.00
_cell.angle_beta   90.00
_cell.angle_gamma   90.00
#
_symmetry.space_group_name_H-M   'P 1'
#
loop_
_entity.id
_entity.type
_entity.pdbx_description
1 polymer ?
#
loop_
_entity_poly.entity_id
_entity_poly.type
_entity_poly.pdbx_seq_one_letter_code
_entity_poly.pdbx_strand_id
1 'polypeptide(L)'
;MSYPLQLSSPGLAFESSKTRTTKKAHHFPTLCCSSLQHPSLQEKPDNEVILLERYGNGTAKRYTLDDAVQLQGFLEKNGSENHSFEDSRLSEAGLSWLPDILKDFILPAGFPGSVSDDYLQYMVLQFPTNITGWICHTLVTSSLLKAVGAGSFTGTAAAASAAAIRWVSKDGIGSLGRLFIGGRFGDLFDDDPKQWRMYADFIGSAGSIFDLTTQVYPAYFLPLASLGNLTKAVARGLKDPSFRVIQNHFAVSGNLGEVAAKEEVWEVGAQLLGLALGILILDTPGLVKSFPLLTSTWMSMRLLHLWLRYQSLSVLRFDTINLKRARILIKSHILQSRVLGCVDCNQDENILSWETFTRPRIIFGVPLEEMIGGERSVAKVYLCLPHL
;
A
#
# COMPACT_ATOMS: atom_id res chain seq x y z
N MET A 1 51.80 34.24 -11.60
CA MET A 1 51.66 34.43 -13.06
C MET A 1 51.31 33.08 -13.66
N SER A 2 50.05 32.93 -14.09
CA SER A 2 49.59 32.31 -15.35
C SER A 2 50.16 30.93 -15.76
N TYR A 3 49.44 29.86 -16.14
CA TYR A 3 48.07 29.61 -16.62
C TYR A 3 47.75 28.10 -16.45
N PRO A 4 46.49 27.67 -16.26
CA PRO A 4 46.05 26.35 -16.71
C PRO A 4 45.16 26.44 -17.96
N LEU A 5 45.41 25.50 -18.87
CA LEU A 5 44.73 25.27 -20.15
C LEU A 5 43.22 25.05 -20.00
N GLN A 6 42.43 25.83 -20.75
CA GLN A 6 41.02 25.60 -21.00
C GLN A 6 40.85 24.52 -22.07
N LEU A 7 40.12 23.45 -21.75
CA LEU A 7 39.52 22.55 -22.73
C LEU A 7 38.05 22.97 -22.89
N SER A 8 37.70 23.52 -24.05
CA SER A 8 36.35 23.92 -24.44
C SER A 8 35.56 22.71 -24.95
N SER A 9 34.36 22.50 -24.41
CA SER A 9 33.32 21.67 -25.01
C SER A 9 32.04 22.52 -25.08
N PRO A 10 31.32 22.54 -26.23
CA PRO A 10 30.21 23.46 -26.45
C PRO A 10 29.00 23.09 -25.60
N GLY A 11 28.52 24.06 -24.80
CA GLY A 11 27.33 23.94 -23.98
C GLY A 11 26.06 23.83 -24.82
N LEU A 12 25.29 22.77 -24.57
CA LEU A 12 23.89 22.71 -24.95
C LEU A 12 23.10 23.60 -23.98
N ALA A 13 22.63 24.74 -24.47
CA ALA A 13 21.76 25.64 -23.73
C ALA A 13 20.39 24.97 -23.53
N PHE A 14 20.01 24.71 -22.28
CA PHE A 14 18.64 24.41 -21.89
C PHE A 14 17.99 25.72 -21.43
N GLU A 15 17.11 26.29 -22.26
CA GLU A 15 16.30 27.44 -21.88
C GLU A 15 15.31 27.05 -20.77
N SER A 16 15.57 27.56 -19.57
CA SER A 16 14.62 27.56 -18.46
C SER A 16 13.73 28.80 -18.55
N SER A 17 12.55 28.67 -19.14
CA SER A 17 11.48 29.67 -19.04
C SER A 17 10.25 29.05 -18.41
N LYS A 18 10.07 29.25 -17.10
CA LYS A 18 8.76 29.21 -16.44
C LYS A 18 8.63 30.42 -15.53
N THR A 19 8.04 31.45 -16.12
CA THR A 19 7.55 32.66 -15.47
C THR A 19 6.50 32.31 -14.42
N ARG A 20 6.81 32.70 -13.17
CA ARG A 20 5.95 32.58 -12.01
C ARG A 20 4.95 33.74 -12.04
N THR A 21 3.72 33.50 -12.51
CA THR A 21 2.63 34.49 -12.42
C THR A 21 1.70 34.13 -11.27
N THR A 22 1.81 34.89 -10.19
CA THR A 22 0.87 34.94 -9.08
C THR A 22 -0.43 35.58 -9.55
N LYS A 23 -1.53 34.82 -9.63
CA LYS A 23 -2.88 35.39 -9.83
C LYS A 23 -3.63 35.45 -8.50
N LYS A 24 -3.86 36.68 -8.04
CA LYS A 24 -4.80 37.05 -6.98
C LYS A 24 -6.22 36.73 -7.44
N ALA A 25 -7.01 36.12 -6.57
CA ALA A 25 -8.45 35.92 -6.76
C ALA A 25 -9.17 37.27 -6.57
N HIS A 26 -9.93 37.70 -7.58
CA HIS A 26 -10.91 38.77 -7.46
C HIS A 26 -12.31 38.15 -7.56
N HIS A 27 -13.07 38.29 -6.48
CA HIS A 27 -14.51 38.04 -6.42
C HIS A 27 -15.22 39.02 -7.36
N PHE A 28 -16.00 38.51 -8.32
CA PHE A 28 -17.02 39.28 -9.03
C PHE A 28 -18.40 38.93 -8.47
N PRO A 29 -19.22 39.91 -8.05
CA PRO A 29 -20.60 39.68 -7.66
C PRO A 29 -21.51 39.72 -8.88
N THR A 30 -22.37 38.72 -9.04
CA THR A 30 -23.41 38.71 -10.08
C THR A 30 -24.62 39.47 -9.56
N LEU A 31 -24.85 40.65 -10.14
CA LEU A 31 -26.06 41.47 -10.02
C LEU A 31 -27.13 40.89 -10.94
N CYS A 32 -28.32 40.59 -10.42
CA CYS A 32 -29.54 40.40 -11.22
C CYS A 32 -30.58 41.45 -10.84
N CYS A 33 -31.02 42.23 -11.83
CA CYS A 33 -32.04 43.27 -11.72
C CYS A 33 -33.47 42.69 -11.80
N SER A 34 -34.26 43.00 -10.76
CA SER A 34 -35.64 43.50 -10.73
C SER A 34 -36.73 43.07 -11.74
N SER A 35 -37.78 42.48 -11.15
CA SER A 35 -39.21 42.87 -11.16
C SER A 35 -40.15 42.41 -12.28
N LEU A 36 -41.18 41.66 -11.87
CA LEU A 36 -42.58 41.80 -12.29
C LEU A 36 -43.52 41.30 -11.17
N GLN A 37 -44.63 42.01 -10.98
CA GLN A 37 -45.51 41.99 -9.80
C GLN A 37 -46.55 40.83 -9.78
N HIS A 38 -46.85 40.42 -8.54
CA HIS A 38 -47.95 39.65 -7.89
C HIS A 38 -49.36 39.56 -8.56
N PRO A 39 -50.28 38.61 -8.18
CA PRO A 39 -50.70 38.37 -6.79
C PRO A 39 -51.04 36.94 -6.30
N SER A 40 -50.78 36.77 -4.99
CA SER A 40 -51.39 35.91 -3.95
C SER A 40 -52.18 34.64 -4.32
N LEU A 41 -51.69 33.50 -3.83
CA LEU A 41 -52.47 32.46 -3.15
C LEU A 41 -51.54 31.72 -2.17
N GLN A 42 -52.07 31.44 -0.99
CA GLN A 42 -51.36 31.02 0.21
C GLN A 42 -51.28 29.49 0.24
N GLU A 43 -50.15 28.91 -0.16
CA GLU A 43 -49.84 27.49 0.03
C GLU A 43 -48.49 27.33 0.72
N LYS A 44 -48.44 26.43 1.72
CA LYS A 44 -47.23 26.03 2.44
C LYS A 44 -46.16 25.56 1.44
N PRO A 45 -44.87 25.94 1.57
CA PRO A 45 -43.85 25.31 0.76
C PRO A 45 -43.64 23.88 1.27
N ASP A 46 -44.00 22.90 0.44
CA ASP A 46 -43.44 21.56 0.51
C ASP A 46 -41.93 21.69 0.26
N ASN A 47 -41.11 21.37 1.26
CA ASN A 47 -39.66 21.30 1.08
C ASN A 47 -39.34 20.19 0.07
N GLU A 48 -39.07 20.59 -1.17
CA GLU A 48 -38.76 19.70 -2.27
C GLU A 48 -37.40 19.02 -2.02
N VAL A 49 -37.40 17.69 -2.02
CA VAL A 49 -36.24 16.88 -1.66
C VAL A 49 -35.51 16.49 -2.94
N ILE A 50 -34.33 17.06 -3.12
CA ILE A 50 -33.59 16.96 -4.38
C ILE A 50 -32.81 15.64 -4.47
N LEU A 51 -32.29 15.15 -3.35
CA LEU A 51 -31.49 13.92 -3.33
C LEU A 51 -31.62 13.19 -1.98
N LEU A 52 -31.92 11.89 -2.05
CA LEU A 52 -31.92 10.98 -0.90
C LEU A 52 -30.83 9.93 -1.09
N GLU A 53 -29.76 10.05 -0.32
CA GLU A 53 -28.65 9.09 -0.33
C GLU A 53 -28.89 8.06 0.77
N ARG A 54 -29.16 6.81 0.41
CA ARG A 54 -29.37 5.71 1.37
C ARG A 54 -28.08 4.90 1.52
N TYR A 55 -27.54 4.89 2.72
CA TYR A 55 -26.39 4.09 3.10
C TYR A 55 -26.81 2.67 3.47
N GLY A 56 -25.92 1.71 3.21
CA GLY A 56 -26.16 0.29 3.49
C GLY A 56 -26.43 -0.07 4.96
N ASN A 57 -26.11 0.83 5.89
CA ASN A 57 -26.37 0.71 7.32
C ASN A 57 -27.78 1.19 7.74
N GLY A 58 -28.66 1.49 6.77
CA GLY A 58 -30.01 2.00 7.02
C GLY A 58 -30.09 3.50 7.26
N THR A 59 -28.96 4.22 7.25
CA THR A 59 -28.93 5.68 7.38
C THR A 59 -29.32 6.33 6.06
N ALA A 60 -30.18 7.35 6.09
CA ALA A 60 -30.49 8.15 4.92
C ALA A 60 -30.01 9.58 5.12
N LYS A 61 -29.31 10.14 4.14
CA LYS A 61 -28.97 11.56 4.11
C LYS A 61 -29.84 12.27 3.10
N ARG A 62 -30.62 13.23 3.60
CA ARG A 62 -31.59 13.99 2.82
C ARG A 62 -31.04 15.38 2.58
N TYR A 63 -30.97 15.79 1.32
CA TYR A 63 -30.56 17.14 0.94
C TYR A 63 -31.82 17.93 0.56
N THR A 64 -32.11 18.98 1.32
CA THR A 64 -33.19 19.94 1.04
C THR A 64 -32.57 21.30 0.71
N LEU A 65 -33.12 21.97 -0.30
CA LEU A 65 -32.75 23.33 -0.65
C LEU A 65 -33.68 24.28 0.09
N ASP A 66 -33.12 25.09 0.98
CA ASP A 66 -33.87 26.19 1.60
C ASP A 66 -33.79 27.44 0.72
N ASP A 67 -34.78 28.34 0.79
CA ASP A 67 -34.97 29.52 -0.08
C ASP A 67 -33.77 30.50 -0.08
N ALA A 68 -32.74 30.24 0.72
CA ALA A 68 -31.49 30.98 0.81
C ALA A 68 -30.26 30.19 0.32
N VAL A 69 -30.31 29.43 -0.79
CA VAL A 69 -29.12 28.85 -1.47
C VAL A 69 -28.14 28.12 -0.51
N GLN A 70 -28.62 27.58 0.60
CA GLN A 70 -27.83 26.83 1.58
C GLN A 70 -28.30 25.38 1.55
N LEU A 71 -27.40 24.50 1.10
CA LEU A 71 -27.65 23.07 1.00
C LEU A 71 -27.57 22.47 2.42
N GLN A 72 -28.71 22.14 3.02
CA GLN A 72 -28.74 21.56 4.37
C GLN A 72 -28.91 20.04 4.28
N GLY A 73 -27.91 19.29 4.76
CA GLY A 73 -27.93 17.83 4.79
C GLY A 73 -28.43 17.33 6.15
N PHE A 74 -29.60 16.68 6.16
CA PHE A 74 -30.12 16.00 7.35
C PHE A 74 -29.67 14.54 7.34
N LEU A 75 -28.94 14.12 8.38
CA LEU A 75 -28.57 12.73 8.60
C LEU A 75 -29.61 12.08 9.52
N GLU A 76 -30.48 11.26 8.95
CA GLU A 76 -31.49 10.52 9.73
C GLU A 76 -30.90 9.18 10.16
N LYS A 77 -30.42 9.12 11.41
CA LYS A 77 -29.81 7.94 12.02
C LYS A 77 -30.89 7.13 12.73
N ASN A 78 -31.59 6.26 12.00
CA ASN A 78 -32.43 5.24 12.63
C ASN A 78 -31.54 4.10 13.14
N GLY A 79 -31.24 4.16 14.45
CA GLY A 79 -30.78 3.07 15.31
C GLY A 79 -29.87 1.99 14.71
N SER A 80 -28.56 2.14 14.90
CA SER A 80 -27.64 1.02 15.13
C SER A 80 -26.34 1.55 15.74
N GLU A 81 -26.20 1.43 17.06
CA GLU A 81 -24.97 1.68 17.83
C GLU A 81 -24.17 0.39 18.08
N ASN A 82 -24.44 -0.69 17.34
CA ASN A 82 -23.97 -2.02 17.75
C ASN A 82 -22.61 -2.43 17.19
N HIS A 83 -22.10 -1.80 16.11
CA HIS A 83 -20.85 -2.28 15.48
C HIS A 83 -19.56 -1.78 16.14
N SER A 84 -19.51 -0.56 16.67
CA SER A 84 -18.32 -0.08 17.39
C SER A 84 -18.15 -0.78 18.74
N PHE A 85 -19.25 -1.21 19.37
CA PHE A 85 -19.23 -1.82 20.69
C PHE A 85 -18.83 -3.31 20.70
N GLU A 86 -18.96 -4.03 19.57
CA GLU A 86 -18.56 -5.44 19.45
C GLU A 86 -17.06 -5.60 19.14
N ASP A 87 -16.49 -4.79 18.24
CA ASP A 87 -15.05 -4.88 17.89
C ASP A 87 -14.15 -4.47 19.08
N SER A 88 -14.57 -3.50 19.89
CA SER A 88 -13.86 -3.14 21.13
C SER A 88 -13.83 -4.31 22.12
N ARG A 89 -14.92 -5.08 22.24
CA ARG A 89 -15.00 -6.24 23.15
C ARG A 89 -14.13 -7.41 22.69
N LEU A 90 -13.98 -7.63 21.38
CA LEU A 90 -13.10 -8.68 20.85
C LEU A 90 -11.61 -8.38 21.12
N SER A 91 -11.23 -7.10 21.03
CA SER A 91 -9.87 -6.62 21.31
C SER A 91 -9.52 -6.72 22.80
N GLU A 92 -10.46 -6.37 23.69
CA GLU A 92 -10.29 -6.40 25.15
C GLU A 92 -10.36 -7.83 25.73
N ALA A 93 -11.23 -8.69 25.18
CA ALA A 93 -11.33 -10.09 25.59
C ALA A 93 -10.08 -10.92 25.19
N GLY A 94 -9.49 -10.62 24.03
CA GLY A 94 -8.34 -11.34 23.48
C GLY A 94 -7.02 -11.14 24.24
N LEU A 95 -6.88 -10.05 25.00
CA LEU A 95 -5.66 -9.73 25.78
C LEU A 95 -5.84 -9.83 27.29
N SER A 96 -7.01 -10.24 27.78
CA SER A 96 -7.27 -10.41 29.22
C SER A 96 -6.26 -11.35 29.93
N TRP A 97 -5.62 -12.26 29.19
CA TRP A 97 -4.60 -13.18 29.69
C TRP A 97 -3.18 -12.58 29.79
N LEU A 98 -2.94 -11.41 29.20
CA LEU A 98 -1.62 -10.79 29.18
C LEU A 98 -1.38 -9.95 30.45
N PRO A 99 -0.22 -10.07 31.13
CA PRO A 99 0.12 -9.18 32.24
C PRO A 99 0.16 -7.72 31.78
N ASP A 100 -0.27 -6.79 32.63
CA ASP A 100 -0.40 -5.37 32.23
C ASP A 100 0.94 -4.73 31.85
N ILE A 101 2.05 -5.13 32.51
CA ILE A 101 3.40 -4.72 32.14
C ILE A 101 3.75 -5.11 30.70
N LEU A 102 3.28 -6.29 30.25
CA LEU A 102 3.53 -6.77 28.90
C LEU A 102 2.62 -6.05 27.90
N LYS A 103 1.39 -5.72 28.28
CA LYS A 103 0.49 -4.89 27.47
C LYS A 103 1.09 -3.50 27.25
N ASP A 104 1.58 -2.85 28.32
CA ASP A 104 2.20 -1.53 28.25
C ASP A 104 3.48 -1.54 27.40
N PHE A 105 4.25 -2.63 27.44
CA PHE A 105 5.45 -2.77 26.63
C PHE A 105 5.13 -2.95 25.13
N ILE A 106 4.11 -3.74 24.81
CA ILE A 106 3.82 -4.21 23.45
C ILE A 106 2.82 -3.31 22.72
N LEU A 107 1.90 -2.66 23.44
CA LEU A 107 0.84 -1.83 22.87
C LEU A 107 1.23 -0.35 22.89
N PRO A 108 0.74 0.45 21.92
CA PRO A 108 0.89 1.90 21.92
C PRO A 108 0.22 2.57 23.12
N ALA A 109 0.82 3.68 23.59
CA ALA A 109 0.22 4.50 24.62
C ALA A 109 -1.17 5.05 24.19
N GLY A 110 -2.18 4.87 25.04
CA GLY A 110 -3.57 5.28 24.77
C GLY A 110 -4.40 4.24 24.02
N PHE A 111 -3.89 3.01 23.86
CA PHE A 111 -4.67 1.89 23.32
C PHE A 111 -5.94 1.62 24.16
N PRO A 112 -7.09 1.31 23.55
CA PRO A 112 -7.31 1.13 22.11
C PRO A 112 -7.54 2.43 21.32
N GLY A 113 -7.97 3.52 21.96
CA GLY A 113 -8.41 4.74 21.26
C GLY A 113 -7.32 5.52 20.50
N SER A 114 -6.04 5.24 20.77
CA SER A 114 -4.92 5.90 20.10
C SER A 114 -4.60 5.36 18.71
N VAL A 115 -5.12 4.18 18.36
CA VAL A 115 -4.83 3.50 17.09
C VAL A 115 -6.10 3.09 16.37
N SER A 116 -5.97 2.70 15.10
CA SER A 116 -7.09 2.17 14.31
C SER A 116 -7.57 0.81 14.87
N ASP A 117 -8.86 0.51 14.71
CA ASP A 117 -9.51 -0.69 15.27
C ASP A 117 -8.91 -2.01 14.73
N ASP A 118 -8.33 -1.98 13.54
CA ASP A 118 -7.69 -3.11 12.86
C ASP A 118 -6.24 -3.38 13.32
N TYR A 119 -5.65 -2.50 14.13
CA TYR A 119 -4.24 -2.57 14.55
C TYR A 119 -3.89 -3.90 15.23
N LEU A 120 -4.64 -4.26 16.29
CA LEU A 120 -4.28 -5.43 17.09
C LEU A 120 -4.41 -6.72 16.28
N GLN A 121 -5.51 -6.87 15.54
CA GLN A 121 -5.74 -8.03 14.70
C GLN A 121 -4.67 -8.15 13.61
N TYR A 122 -4.26 -7.02 13.02
CA TYR A 122 -3.11 -6.98 12.12
C TYR A 122 -1.83 -7.46 12.82
N MET A 123 -1.49 -6.92 14.00
CA MET A 123 -0.25 -7.27 14.71
C MET A 123 -0.17 -8.76 15.08
N VAL A 124 -1.28 -9.34 15.54
CA VAL A 124 -1.36 -10.78 15.89
C VAL A 124 -1.13 -11.68 14.67
N LEU A 125 -1.61 -11.29 13.49
CA LEU A 125 -1.36 -12.02 12.22
C LEU A 125 0.03 -11.72 11.66
N GLN A 126 0.53 -10.51 11.89
CA GLN A 126 1.83 -10.05 11.43
C GLN A 126 2.98 -10.72 12.19
N PHE A 127 2.81 -11.04 13.47
CA PHE A 127 3.81 -11.73 14.28
C PHE A 127 4.24 -13.10 13.71
N PRO A 128 3.35 -14.08 13.47
CA PRO A 128 3.71 -15.34 12.82
C PRO A 128 4.18 -15.15 11.37
N THR A 129 3.66 -14.14 10.66
CA THR A 129 4.17 -13.77 9.33
C THR A 129 5.65 -13.39 9.39
N ASN A 130 6.06 -12.60 10.39
CA ASN A 130 7.46 -12.20 10.57
C ASN A 130 8.33 -13.40 10.97
N ILE A 131 7.87 -14.26 11.88
CA ILE A 131 8.58 -15.49 12.29
C ILE A 131 8.89 -16.37 11.07
N THR A 132 7.87 -16.70 10.27
CA THR A 132 8.03 -17.53 9.07
C THR A 132 8.97 -16.89 8.04
N GLY A 133 8.94 -15.56 7.92
CA GLY A 133 9.87 -14.80 7.07
C GLY A 133 11.33 -14.96 7.52
N TRP A 134 11.59 -14.89 8.83
CA TRP A 134 12.92 -15.09 9.40
C TRP A 134 13.39 -16.54 9.34
N ILE A 135 12.50 -17.52 9.46
CA ILE A 135 12.83 -18.94 9.19
C ILE A 135 13.27 -19.10 7.73
N CYS A 136 12.49 -18.58 6.78
CA CYS A 136 12.86 -18.59 5.35
C CYS A 136 14.22 -17.92 5.11
N HIS A 137 14.49 -16.79 5.78
CA HIS A 137 15.78 -16.10 5.70
C HIS A 137 16.92 -17.02 6.15
N THR A 138 16.80 -17.64 7.32
CA THR A 138 17.81 -18.56 7.88
C THR A 138 18.12 -19.74 6.95
N LEU A 139 17.10 -20.37 6.37
CA LEU A 139 17.27 -21.46 5.40
C LEU A 139 18.04 -20.99 4.16
N VAL A 140 17.67 -19.84 3.58
CA VAL A 140 18.36 -19.27 2.41
C VAL A 140 19.81 -18.90 2.74
N THR A 141 20.06 -18.30 3.91
CA THR A 141 21.41 -17.94 4.36
C THR A 141 22.28 -19.19 4.52
N SER A 142 21.76 -20.29 5.07
CA SER A 142 22.54 -21.54 5.17
C SER A 142 22.94 -22.09 3.80
N SER A 143 22.05 -22.02 2.82
CA SER A 143 22.32 -22.44 1.43
C SER A 143 23.40 -21.57 0.80
N LEU A 144 23.33 -20.25 1.02
CA LEU A 144 24.33 -19.31 0.51
C LEU A 144 25.71 -19.53 1.14
N LEU A 145 25.77 -19.73 2.47
CA LEU A 145 27.01 -20.05 3.17
C LEU A 145 27.62 -21.36 2.69
N LYS A 146 26.79 -22.38 2.41
CA LYS A 146 27.25 -23.64 1.85
C LYS A 146 27.80 -23.47 0.43
N ALA A 147 27.16 -22.65 -0.41
CA ALA A 147 27.65 -22.33 -1.75
C ALA A 147 29.00 -21.59 -1.72
N VAL A 148 29.16 -20.64 -0.79
CA VAL A 148 30.44 -19.94 -0.55
C VAL A 148 31.51 -20.92 -0.07
N GLY A 149 31.19 -21.82 0.87
CA GLY A 149 32.14 -22.82 1.38
C GLY A 149 32.56 -23.88 0.37
N ALA A 150 31.70 -24.20 -0.61
CA ALA A 150 32.01 -25.11 -1.71
C ALA A 150 32.83 -24.44 -2.83
N GLY A 151 32.78 -23.11 -2.93
CA GLY A 151 33.68 -22.33 -3.77
C GLY A 151 35.02 -22.15 -3.08
N SER A 152 36.01 -22.99 -3.38
CA SER A 152 37.36 -22.84 -2.83
C SER A 152 37.97 -21.48 -3.23
N PHE A 153 37.87 -20.47 -2.36
CA PHE A 153 38.56 -19.19 -2.54
C PHE A 153 40.05 -19.37 -2.22
N THR A 154 40.83 -19.74 -3.22
CA THR A 154 42.28 -19.95 -3.09
C THR A 154 42.96 -18.62 -2.71
N GLY A 155 43.56 -18.58 -1.53
CA GLY A 155 44.13 -17.40 -0.89
C GLY A 155 45.32 -16.79 -1.63
N THR A 156 45.07 -15.69 -2.33
CA THR A 156 46.09 -14.73 -2.79
C THR A 156 45.54 -13.30 -2.65
N ALA A 157 46.41 -12.28 -2.57
CA ALA A 157 45.98 -10.87 -2.49
C ALA A 157 45.11 -10.44 -3.71
N ALA A 158 45.36 -11.01 -4.89
CA ALA A 158 44.52 -10.81 -6.07
C ALA A 158 43.14 -11.49 -5.95
N ALA A 159 43.06 -12.66 -5.29
CA ALA A 159 41.79 -13.32 -4.97
C ALA A 159 40.98 -12.54 -3.94
N ALA A 160 41.62 -11.88 -2.98
CA ALA A 160 40.97 -10.99 -2.00
C ALA A 160 40.38 -9.74 -2.66
N SER A 161 41.13 -9.08 -3.55
CA SER A 161 40.62 -7.93 -4.33
C SER A 161 39.50 -8.33 -5.29
N ALA A 162 39.61 -9.49 -5.96
CA ALA A 162 38.54 -10.03 -6.78
C ALA A 162 37.32 -10.41 -5.94
N ALA A 163 37.49 -10.97 -4.73
CA ALA A 163 36.41 -11.24 -3.80
C ALA A 163 35.74 -9.95 -3.31
N ALA A 164 36.51 -8.90 -3.03
CA ALA A 164 36.00 -7.58 -2.63
C ALA A 164 35.23 -6.89 -3.77
N ILE A 165 35.74 -6.90 -5.00
CA ILE A 165 35.04 -6.37 -6.18
C ILE A 165 33.76 -7.15 -6.43
N ARG A 166 33.77 -8.47 -6.23
CA ARG A 166 32.59 -9.33 -6.31
C ARG A 166 31.56 -9.01 -5.22
N TRP A 167 32.02 -8.74 -4.00
CA TRP A 167 31.17 -8.35 -2.87
C TRP A 167 30.55 -6.97 -3.08
N VAL A 168 31.35 -5.99 -3.48
CA VAL A 168 30.93 -4.61 -3.78
C VAL A 168 30.01 -4.57 -5.00
N SER A 169 30.29 -5.35 -6.05
CA SER A 169 29.39 -5.44 -7.21
C SER A 169 28.04 -6.05 -6.82
N LYS A 170 28.05 -7.11 -5.99
CA LYS A 170 26.84 -7.77 -5.47
C LYS A 170 25.97 -6.81 -4.64
N ASP A 171 26.56 -6.01 -3.77
CA ASP A 171 25.80 -5.06 -2.91
C ASP A 171 25.51 -3.72 -3.61
N GLY A 172 26.35 -3.31 -4.56
CA GLY A 172 26.19 -2.10 -5.36
C GLY A 172 25.00 -2.18 -6.31
N ILE A 173 24.81 -3.33 -6.98
CA ILE A 173 23.65 -3.55 -7.87
C ILE A 173 22.34 -3.50 -7.07
N GLY A 174 22.29 -4.09 -5.86
CA GLY A 174 21.13 -3.99 -4.97
C GLY A 174 20.82 -2.55 -4.56
N SER A 175 21.85 -1.78 -4.22
CA SER A 175 21.70 -0.37 -3.86
C SER A 175 21.19 0.49 -5.03
N LEU A 176 21.65 0.22 -6.26
CA LEU A 176 21.15 0.87 -7.48
C LEU A 176 19.67 0.53 -7.75
N GLY A 177 19.27 -0.72 -7.54
CA GLY A 177 17.86 -1.12 -7.65
C GLY A 177 16.96 -0.36 -6.68
N ARG A 178 17.39 -0.23 -5.42
CA ARG A 178 16.66 0.55 -4.40
C ARG A 178 16.58 2.03 -4.78
N LEU A 179 17.67 2.61 -5.28
CA LEU A 179 17.72 4.00 -5.76
C LEU A 179 16.73 4.26 -6.89
N PHE A 180 16.66 3.35 -7.87
CA PHE A 180 15.76 3.48 -9.02
C PHE A 180 14.28 3.41 -8.61
N ILE A 181 13.92 2.46 -7.74
CA ILE A 181 12.54 2.31 -7.27
C ILE A 181 12.11 3.51 -6.43
N GLY A 182 12.94 3.92 -5.46
CA GLY A 182 12.64 5.06 -4.59
C GLY A 182 12.56 6.38 -5.35
N GLY A 183 13.36 6.57 -6.40
CA GLY A 183 13.40 7.83 -7.17
C GLY A 183 12.26 8.02 -8.17
N ARG A 184 11.56 6.95 -8.59
CA ARG A 184 10.60 7.02 -9.72
C ARG A 184 9.17 6.56 -9.40
N PHE A 185 8.96 5.83 -8.32
CA PHE A 185 7.68 5.18 -8.03
C PHE A 185 7.05 5.59 -6.69
N GLY A 186 7.51 6.66 -6.06
CA GLY A 186 7.01 7.13 -4.75
C GLY A 186 5.49 7.24 -4.69
N ASP A 187 4.89 7.98 -5.63
CA ASP A 187 3.44 8.23 -5.68
C ASP A 187 2.61 6.96 -5.89
N LEU A 188 3.21 5.90 -6.48
CA LEU A 188 2.52 4.65 -6.79
C LEU A 188 2.24 3.83 -5.52
N PHE A 189 3.04 4.01 -4.46
CA PHE A 189 2.94 3.24 -3.23
C PHE A 189 1.82 3.71 -2.31
N ASP A 190 1.47 4.99 -2.41
CA ASP A 190 0.41 5.61 -1.60
C ASP A 190 -0.99 5.15 -2.04
N ASP A 191 -1.14 4.78 -3.33
CA ASP A 191 -2.44 4.39 -3.90
C ASP A 191 -2.94 3.00 -3.42
N ASP A 192 -2.06 2.00 -3.26
CA ASP A 192 -2.47 0.63 -2.86
C ASP A 192 -1.40 -0.08 -2.01
N PRO A 193 -1.31 0.26 -0.71
CA PRO A 193 -0.28 -0.30 0.16
C PRO A 193 -0.44 -1.82 0.36
N LYS A 194 -1.66 -2.38 0.36
CA LYS A 194 -1.88 -3.82 0.54
C LYS A 194 -1.26 -4.60 -0.63
N GLN A 195 -1.56 -4.21 -1.86
CA GLN A 195 -1.04 -4.87 -3.05
C GLN A 195 0.49 -4.79 -3.11
N TRP A 196 1.06 -3.60 -2.90
CA TRP A 196 2.51 -3.41 -2.95
C TRP A 196 3.23 -4.19 -1.86
N ARG A 197 2.63 -4.28 -0.67
CA ARG A 197 3.18 -5.08 0.43
C ARG A 197 3.21 -6.57 0.10
N MET A 198 2.19 -7.08 -0.58
CA MET A 198 2.13 -8.47 -1.05
C MET A 198 3.09 -8.73 -2.22
N TYR A 199 3.18 -7.81 -3.19
CA TYR A 199 4.10 -7.92 -4.33
C TYR A 199 5.56 -7.87 -3.90
N ALA A 200 5.89 -7.07 -2.88
CA ALA A 200 7.20 -7.07 -2.27
C ALA A 200 7.61 -8.48 -1.79
N ASP A 201 6.70 -9.23 -1.17
CA ASP A 201 7.01 -10.58 -0.70
C ASP A 201 7.12 -11.60 -1.84
N PHE A 202 6.36 -11.47 -2.93
CA PHE A 202 6.55 -12.29 -4.14
C PHE A 202 7.91 -12.02 -4.80
N ILE A 203 8.27 -10.76 -4.99
CA ILE A 203 9.57 -10.37 -5.58
C ILE A 203 10.70 -10.81 -4.64
N GLY A 204 10.58 -10.62 -3.33
CA GLY A 204 11.56 -11.08 -2.35
C GLY A 204 11.72 -12.60 -2.33
N SER A 205 10.66 -13.34 -2.63
CA SER A 205 10.68 -14.80 -2.83
C SER A 205 11.49 -15.18 -4.06
N ALA A 206 11.28 -14.51 -5.19
CA ALA A 206 12.10 -14.71 -6.40
C ALA A 206 13.59 -14.44 -6.14
N GLY A 207 13.92 -13.38 -5.39
CA GLY A 207 15.29 -13.10 -4.97
C GLY A 207 15.89 -14.22 -4.09
N SER A 208 15.07 -14.83 -3.25
CA SER A 208 15.49 -15.98 -2.43
C SER A 208 15.73 -17.25 -3.26
N ILE A 209 14.98 -17.44 -4.34
CA ILE A 209 15.18 -18.57 -5.27
C ILE A 209 16.53 -18.45 -5.98
N PHE A 210 16.95 -17.25 -6.39
CA PHE A 210 18.29 -17.04 -6.95
C PHE A 210 19.38 -17.44 -5.96
N ASP A 211 19.24 -17.05 -4.69
CA ASP A 211 20.20 -17.42 -3.65
C ASP A 211 20.24 -18.94 -3.39
N LEU A 212 19.10 -19.63 -3.34
CA LEU A 212 19.06 -21.09 -3.21
C LEU A 212 19.74 -21.78 -4.41
N THR A 213 19.54 -21.23 -5.61
CA THR A 213 20.10 -21.75 -6.86
C THR A 213 21.64 -21.67 -6.89
N THR A 214 22.26 -20.77 -6.11
CA THR A 214 23.72 -20.67 -6.00
C THR A 214 24.40 -21.95 -5.54
N GLN A 215 23.71 -22.76 -4.70
CA GLN A 215 24.25 -24.03 -4.21
C GLN A 215 24.29 -25.11 -5.31
N VAL A 216 23.35 -25.06 -6.27
CA VAL A 216 23.28 -26.01 -7.39
C VAL A 216 24.28 -25.65 -8.48
N TYR A 217 24.46 -24.35 -8.71
CA TYR A 217 25.32 -23.80 -9.76
C TYR A 217 26.43 -22.91 -9.19
N PRO A 218 27.40 -23.47 -8.44
CA PRO A 218 28.45 -22.70 -7.78
C PRO A 218 29.33 -21.92 -8.76
N ALA A 219 29.48 -22.38 -10.01
CA ALA A 219 30.19 -21.65 -11.07
C ALA A 219 29.53 -20.29 -11.41
N TYR A 220 28.23 -20.17 -11.19
CA TYR A 220 27.44 -18.95 -11.42
C TYR A 220 27.09 -18.23 -10.11
N PHE A 221 27.82 -18.51 -9.02
CA PHE A 221 27.55 -17.94 -7.70
C PHE A 221 27.39 -16.41 -7.76
N LEU A 222 28.35 -15.72 -8.39
CA LEU A 222 28.36 -14.25 -8.43
C LEU A 222 27.13 -13.65 -9.14
N PRO A 223 26.82 -13.99 -10.40
CA PRO A 223 25.64 -13.44 -11.06
C PRO A 223 24.33 -13.82 -10.36
N LEU A 224 24.20 -15.06 -9.85
CA LEU A 224 23.01 -15.51 -9.14
C LEU A 224 22.82 -14.75 -7.81
N ALA A 225 23.86 -14.67 -6.97
CA ALA A 225 23.80 -13.94 -5.70
C ALA A 225 23.59 -12.43 -5.92
N SER A 226 24.17 -11.85 -6.97
CA SER A 226 23.95 -10.43 -7.30
C SER A 226 22.52 -10.18 -7.75
N LEU A 227 21.94 -11.07 -8.56
CA LEU A 227 20.55 -11.00 -8.98
C LEU A 227 19.60 -11.21 -7.78
N GLY A 228 19.89 -12.16 -6.91
CA GLY A 228 19.17 -12.37 -5.65
C GLY A 228 19.14 -11.12 -4.77
N ASN A 229 20.31 -10.50 -4.56
CA ASN A 229 20.43 -9.24 -3.84
C ASN A 229 19.68 -8.07 -4.52
N LEU A 230 19.78 -7.94 -5.84
CA LEU A 230 19.05 -6.94 -6.62
C LEU A 230 17.54 -7.09 -6.42
N THR A 231 17.02 -8.29 -6.65
CA THR A 231 15.59 -8.58 -6.55
C THR A 231 15.08 -8.33 -5.13
N LYS A 232 15.83 -8.73 -4.09
CA LYS A 232 15.49 -8.43 -2.69
C LYS A 232 15.55 -6.94 -2.37
N ALA A 233 16.47 -6.19 -2.97
CA ALA A 233 16.55 -4.75 -2.79
C ALA A 233 15.35 -4.02 -3.44
N VAL A 234 14.92 -4.46 -4.63
CA VAL A 234 13.67 -4.01 -5.26
C VAL A 234 12.47 -4.33 -4.37
N ALA A 235 12.36 -5.57 -3.90
CA ALA A 235 11.30 -5.97 -2.96
C ALA A 235 11.26 -5.08 -1.72
N ARG A 236 12.41 -4.79 -1.10
CA ARG A 236 12.50 -3.87 0.03
C ARG A 236 12.06 -2.45 -0.35
N GLY A 237 12.42 -1.98 -1.55
CA GLY A 237 11.98 -0.69 -2.08
C GLY A 237 10.46 -0.56 -2.24
N LEU A 238 9.73 -1.66 -2.40
CA LEU A 238 8.26 -1.69 -2.41
C LEU A 238 7.68 -1.88 -1.00
N LYS A 239 8.32 -2.72 -0.18
CA LYS A 239 7.92 -3.01 1.21
C LYS A 239 7.94 -1.74 2.06
N ASP A 240 9.06 -1.01 2.09
CA ASP A 240 9.26 0.05 3.08
C ASP A 240 8.24 1.21 2.91
N PRO A 241 7.98 1.73 1.69
CA PRO A 241 6.99 2.79 1.52
C PRO A 241 5.56 2.34 1.82
N SER A 242 5.14 1.18 1.29
CA SER A 242 3.79 0.65 1.54
C SER A 242 3.53 0.37 3.03
N PHE A 243 4.56 -0.07 3.74
CA PHE A 243 4.52 -0.26 5.18
C PHE A 243 4.36 1.05 5.96
N ARG A 244 5.07 2.11 5.55
CA ARG A 244 4.90 3.43 6.17
C ARG A 244 3.48 3.98 6.01
N VAL A 245 2.80 3.68 4.90
CA VAL A 245 1.39 4.04 4.70
C VAL A 245 0.50 3.28 5.70
N ILE A 246 0.77 1.98 5.93
CA ILE A 246 0.08 1.18 6.95
C ILE A 246 0.32 1.75 8.36
N GLN A 247 1.56 2.11 8.70
CA GLN A 247 1.89 2.72 9.99
C GLN A 247 1.17 4.06 10.21
N ASN A 248 1.09 4.88 9.17
CA ASN A 248 0.37 6.14 9.22
C ASN A 248 -1.14 5.92 9.39
N HIS A 249 -1.70 4.89 8.75
CA HIS A 249 -3.10 4.49 8.95
C HIS A 249 -3.40 4.12 10.41
N PHE A 250 -2.48 3.43 11.09
CA PHE A 250 -2.65 3.11 12.50
C PHE A 250 -2.52 4.31 13.44
N ALA A 251 -1.90 5.41 13.03
CA ALA A 251 -1.58 6.55 13.88
C ALA A 251 -2.74 7.55 14.03
N VAL A 252 -3.89 7.10 14.54
CA VAL A 252 -5.14 7.89 14.63
C VAL A 252 -4.96 9.15 15.49
N SER A 253 -4.20 9.07 16.58
CA SER A 253 -3.94 10.21 17.48
C SER A 253 -2.70 11.03 17.10
N GLY A 254 -2.19 10.92 15.87
CA GLY A 254 -0.92 11.55 15.47
C GLY A 254 0.31 10.95 16.16
N ASN A 255 0.18 9.72 16.66
CA ASN A 255 1.15 8.95 17.44
C ASN A 255 2.03 8.03 16.57
N LEU A 256 2.41 8.48 15.36
CA LEU A 256 3.14 7.66 14.39
C LEU A 256 4.46 7.10 14.94
N GLY A 257 5.20 7.90 15.71
CA GLY A 257 6.47 7.47 16.32
C GLY A 257 6.27 6.33 17.31
N GLU A 258 5.21 6.38 18.12
CA GLU A 258 4.88 5.33 19.09
C GLU A 258 4.44 4.05 18.38
N VAL A 259 3.55 4.16 17.40
CA VAL A 259 3.11 3.01 16.57
C VAL A 259 4.32 2.32 15.93
N ALA A 260 5.22 3.08 15.33
CA ALA A 260 6.42 2.54 14.70
C ALA A 260 7.35 1.85 15.70
N ALA A 261 7.57 2.47 16.87
CA ALA A 261 8.41 1.87 17.92
C ALA A 261 7.82 0.56 18.46
N LYS A 262 6.50 0.51 18.69
CA LYS A 262 5.83 -0.72 19.16
C LYS A 262 5.86 -1.80 18.11
N GLU A 263 5.61 -1.47 16.86
CA GLU A 263 5.72 -2.42 15.77
C GLU A 263 7.13 -2.99 15.62
N GLU A 264 8.18 -2.17 15.82
CA GLU A 264 9.56 -2.64 15.87
C GLU A 264 9.78 -3.65 17.00
N VAL A 265 9.18 -3.45 18.18
CA VAL A 265 9.22 -4.44 19.28
C VAL A 265 8.63 -5.78 18.84
N TRP A 266 7.47 -5.79 18.17
CA TRP A 266 6.87 -7.01 17.61
C TRP A 266 7.78 -7.66 16.56
N GLU A 267 8.36 -6.86 15.66
CA GLU A 267 9.26 -7.35 14.60
C GLU A 267 10.54 -7.97 15.17
N VAL A 268 11.18 -7.33 16.15
CA VAL A 268 12.38 -7.84 16.82
C VAL A 268 12.07 -9.12 17.62
N GLY A 269 10.95 -9.17 18.33
CA GLY A 269 10.51 -10.38 19.02
C GLY A 269 10.32 -11.55 18.05
N ALA A 270 9.62 -11.31 16.93
CA ALA A 270 9.43 -12.30 15.88
C ALA A 270 10.75 -12.70 15.21
N GLN A 271 11.69 -11.77 15.04
CA GLN A 271 13.03 -12.02 14.51
C GLN A 271 13.81 -13.00 15.38
N LEU A 272 13.92 -12.73 16.68
CA LEU A 272 14.66 -13.59 17.60
C LEU A 272 14.08 -15.00 17.61
N LEU A 273 12.75 -15.13 17.68
CA LEU A 273 12.08 -16.42 17.65
C LEU A 273 12.23 -17.14 16.31
N GLY A 274 12.05 -16.43 15.19
CA GLY A 274 12.21 -17.01 13.84
C GLY A 274 13.63 -17.46 13.54
N LEU A 275 14.64 -16.72 14.01
CA LEU A 275 16.05 -17.14 13.93
C LEU A 275 16.29 -18.40 14.77
N ALA A 276 15.83 -18.44 16.01
CA ALA A 276 15.97 -19.62 16.89
C ALA A 276 15.32 -20.87 16.30
N LEU A 277 14.07 -20.75 15.83
CA LEU A 277 13.36 -21.85 15.15
C LEU A 277 14.04 -22.25 13.84
N GLY A 278 14.54 -21.28 13.07
CA GLY A 278 15.28 -21.54 11.84
C GLY A 278 16.56 -22.34 12.07
N ILE A 279 17.31 -22.03 13.14
CA ILE A 279 18.51 -22.79 13.53
C ILE A 279 18.12 -24.21 13.96
N LEU A 280 17.07 -24.36 14.77
CA LEU A 280 16.58 -25.67 15.19
C LEU A 280 16.15 -26.54 13.98
N ILE A 281 15.49 -25.94 12.99
CA ILE A 281 15.13 -26.62 11.75
C ILE A 281 16.41 -27.07 11.02
N LEU A 282 17.42 -26.20 10.90
CA LEU A 282 18.69 -26.54 10.25
C LEU A 282 19.49 -27.64 10.98
N ASP A 283 19.34 -27.76 12.29
CA ASP A 283 19.95 -28.82 13.09
C ASP A 283 19.35 -30.22 12.81
N THR A 284 18.20 -30.28 12.13
CA THR A 284 17.56 -31.55 11.77
C THR A 284 18.49 -32.40 10.90
N PRO A 285 18.82 -33.65 11.31
CA PRO A 285 19.75 -34.50 10.59
C PRO A 285 19.34 -34.71 9.13
N GLY A 286 20.26 -34.40 8.21
CA GLY A 286 20.07 -34.64 6.78
C GLY A 286 19.42 -33.50 6.00
N LEU A 287 18.80 -32.51 6.66
CA LEU A 287 18.18 -31.35 5.99
C LEU A 287 19.19 -30.57 5.17
N VAL A 288 20.28 -30.13 5.79
CA VAL A 288 21.34 -29.34 5.13
C VAL A 288 22.14 -30.18 4.12
N LYS A 289 22.12 -31.52 4.24
CA LYS A 289 22.83 -32.41 3.32
C LYS A 289 22.10 -32.57 1.99
N SER A 290 20.76 -32.64 2.01
CA SER A 290 19.93 -32.87 0.83
C SER A 290 19.33 -31.56 0.31
N PHE A 291 19.76 -31.11 -0.88
CA PHE A 291 19.22 -29.90 -1.50
C PHE A 291 17.70 -29.97 -1.76
N PRO A 292 17.13 -31.06 -2.33
CA PRO A 292 15.68 -31.17 -2.52
C PRO A 292 14.89 -31.05 -1.21
N LEU A 293 15.41 -31.60 -0.12
CA LEU A 293 14.77 -31.53 1.19
C LEU A 293 14.80 -30.09 1.73
N LEU A 294 15.96 -29.43 1.67
CA LEU A 294 16.10 -28.02 2.07
C LEU A 294 15.17 -27.10 1.29
N THR A 295 15.15 -27.22 -0.05
CA THR A 295 14.30 -26.40 -0.91
C THR A 295 12.82 -26.71 -0.70
N SER A 296 12.44 -27.97 -0.47
CA SER A 296 11.07 -28.34 -0.15
C SER A 296 10.61 -27.73 1.18
N THR A 297 11.42 -27.84 2.25
CA THR A 297 11.13 -27.20 3.54
C THR A 297 11.04 -25.68 3.41
N TRP A 298 11.96 -25.06 2.67
CA TRP A 298 11.90 -23.63 2.39
C TRP A 298 10.63 -23.24 1.63
N MET A 299 10.24 -24.02 0.61
CA MET A 299 9.06 -23.73 -0.21
C MET A 299 7.78 -23.83 0.63
N SER A 300 7.64 -24.88 1.44
CA SER A 300 6.50 -25.03 2.36
C SER A 300 6.42 -23.86 3.35
N MET A 301 7.54 -23.49 3.96
CA MET A 301 7.59 -22.34 4.87
C MET A 301 7.28 -21.02 4.15
N ARG A 302 7.75 -20.87 2.91
CA ARG A 302 7.50 -19.66 2.11
C ARG A 302 6.03 -19.53 1.69
N LEU A 303 5.38 -20.63 1.34
CA LEU A 303 3.94 -20.64 1.05
C LEU A 303 3.13 -20.26 2.30
N LEU A 304 3.49 -20.82 3.46
CA LEU A 304 2.88 -20.45 4.74
C LEU A 304 3.08 -18.96 5.03
N HIS A 305 4.28 -18.44 4.84
CA HIS A 305 4.57 -17.01 4.99
C HIS A 305 3.70 -16.12 4.10
N LEU A 306 3.57 -16.47 2.81
CA LEU A 306 2.76 -15.70 1.86
C LEU A 306 1.27 -15.77 2.20
N TRP A 307 0.80 -16.93 2.68
CA TRP A 307 -0.59 -17.08 3.14
C TRP A 307 -0.86 -16.24 4.39
N LEU A 308 0.02 -16.29 5.40
CA LEU A 308 -0.10 -15.45 6.60
C LEU A 308 -0.02 -13.95 6.27
N ARG A 309 0.85 -13.58 5.33
CA ARG A 309 0.92 -12.21 4.80
C ARG A 309 -0.40 -11.77 4.18
N TYR A 310 -1.01 -12.62 3.36
CA TYR A 310 -2.30 -12.33 2.77
C TYR A 310 -3.36 -12.13 3.86
N GLN A 311 -3.39 -13.01 4.86
CA GLN A 311 -4.31 -12.89 5.99
C GLN A 311 -4.10 -11.58 6.76
N SER A 312 -2.85 -11.21 7.08
CA SER A 312 -2.59 -9.96 7.81
C SER A 312 -3.03 -8.73 7.02
N LEU A 313 -2.79 -8.71 5.70
CA LEU A 313 -3.22 -7.60 4.85
C LEU A 313 -4.74 -7.55 4.61
N SER A 314 -5.43 -8.71 4.65
CA SER A 314 -6.88 -8.78 4.44
C SER A 314 -7.70 -8.17 5.58
N VAL A 315 -7.10 -8.11 6.77
CA VAL A 315 -7.72 -7.52 7.96
C VAL A 315 -7.68 -5.99 7.94
N LEU A 316 -6.76 -5.38 7.18
CA LEU A 316 -6.60 -3.93 7.15
C LEU A 316 -7.83 -3.23 6.56
N ARG A 317 -8.33 -2.22 7.29
CA ARG A 317 -9.50 -1.41 6.96
C ARG A 317 -9.09 0.03 6.76
N PHE A 318 -8.70 0.40 5.54
CA PHE A 318 -8.32 1.78 5.23
C PHE A 318 -9.56 2.65 4.96
N ASP A 319 -9.56 3.88 5.50
CA ASP A 319 -10.62 4.87 5.27
C ASP A 319 -10.41 5.70 3.99
N THR A 320 -9.29 5.53 3.30
CA THR A 320 -8.99 6.17 2.02
C THR A 320 -9.64 5.42 0.86
N ILE A 321 -10.00 6.09 -0.23
CA ILE A 321 -10.53 5.43 -1.43
C ILE A 321 -9.37 5.21 -2.41
N ASN A 322 -9.03 3.95 -2.69
CA ASN A 322 -8.16 3.60 -3.82
C ASN A 322 -8.96 3.23 -5.07
N LEU A 323 -8.27 2.93 -6.17
CA LEU A 323 -8.90 2.60 -7.46
C LEU A 323 -9.84 1.38 -7.39
N LYS A 324 -9.46 0.35 -6.64
CA LYS A 324 -10.23 -0.89 -6.48
C LYS A 324 -11.52 -0.64 -5.70
N ARG A 325 -11.39 0.03 -4.56
CA ARG A 325 -12.51 0.37 -3.69
C ARG A 325 -13.44 1.38 -4.37
N ALA A 326 -12.91 2.33 -5.14
CA ALA A 326 -13.70 3.23 -5.98
C ALA A 326 -14.53 2.45 -7.02
N ARG A 327 -13.93 1.45 -7.68
CA ARG A 327 -14.64 0.60 -8.65
C ARG A 327 -15.77 -0.19 -7.99
N ILE A 328 -15.52 -0.81 -6.85
CA ILE A 328 -16.53 -1.56 -6.09
C ILE A 328 -17.68 -0.62 -5.68
N LEU A 329 -17.36 0.58 -5.22
CA LEU A 329 -18.34 1.61 -4.86
C LEU A 329 -19.20 2.05 -6.05
N ILE A 330 -18.57 2.34 -7.20
CA ILE A 330 -19.27 2.75 -8.42
C ILE A 330 -20.14 1.60 -8.95
N LYS A 331 -19.61 0.37 -8.96
CA LYS A 331 -20.32 -0.82 -9.42
C LYS A 331 -21.55 -1.10 -8.57
N SER A 332 -21.43 -1.05 -7.25
CA SER A 332 -22.56 -1.23 -6.33
C SER A 332 -23.59 -0.11 -6.48
N HIS A 333 -23.14 1.14 -6.62
CA HIS A 333 -24.05 2.26 -6.84
C HIS A 333 -24.84 2.15 -8.15
N ILE A 334 -24.19 1.80 -9.26
CA ILE A 334 -24.85 1.68 -10.57
C ILE A 334 -25.79 0.48 -10.63
N LEU A 335 -25.37 -0.68 -10.11
CA LEU A 335 -26.15 -1.92 -10.26
C LEU A 335 -27.22 -2.10 -9.19
N GLN A 336 -26.98 -1.62 -7.97
CA GLN A 336 -27.82 -1.89 -6.80
C GLN A 336 -28.41 -0.62 -6.17
N SER A 337 -28.07 0.56 -6.70
CA SER A 337 -28.46 1.86 -6.14
C SER A 337 -28.13 2.02 -4.65
N ARG A 338 -27.08 1.32 -4.19
CA ARG A 338 -26.60 1.33 -2.80
C ARG A 338 -25.15 1.77 -2.77
N VAL A 339 -24.80 2.57 -1.78
CA VAL A 339 -23.40 2.92 -1.45
C VAL A 339 -22.93 1.99 -0.32
N LEU A 340 -21.89 1.19 -0.60
CA LEU A 340 -21.26 0.30 0.36
C LEU A 340 -20.46 1.08 1.43
N GLY A 341 -20.36 0.52 2.63
CA GLY A 341 -19.55 1.09 3.70
C GLY A 341 -18.05 0.91 3.46
N CYS A 342 -17.22 1.63 4.23
CA CYS A 342 -15.76 1.49 4.21
C CYS A 342 -15.32 0.03 4.46
N VAL A 343 -15.90 -0.60 5.47
CA VAL A 343 -15.57 -1.97 5.88
C VAL A 343 -15.91 -2.98 4.78
N ASP A 344 -17.12 -2.91 4.23
CA ASP A 344 -17.57 -3.80 3.14
C ASP A 344 -16.65 -3.67 1.91
N CYS A 345 -16.34 -2.44 1.50
CA CYS A 345 -15.43 -2.19 0.38
C CYS A 345 -14.01 -2.73 0.61
N ASN A 346 -13.51 -2.69 1.85
CA ASN A 346 -12.20 -3.25 2.19
C ASN A 346 -12.20 -4.78 2.20
N GLN A 347 -13.32 -5.42 2.55
CA GLN A 347 -13.47 -6.89 2.53
C GLN A 347 -13.60 -7.43 1.10
N ASP A 348 -14.34 -6.72 0.24
CA ASP A 348 -14.55 -7.11 -1.16
C ASP A 348 -13.35 -6.81 -2.07
N GLU A 349 -12.35 -6.07 -1.57
CA GLU A 349 -11.16 -5.70 -2.32
C GLU A 349 -10.25 -6.91 -2.59
N ASN A 350 -9.90 -7.11 -3.86
CA ASN A 350 -8.89 -8.10 -4.23
C ASN A 350 -7.47 -7.49 -4.13
N ILE A 351 -6.69 -7.97 -3.15
CA ILE A 351 -5.31 -7.53 -2.91
C ILE A 351 -4.38 -7.87 -4.08
N LEU A 352 -4.64 -8.98 -4.80
CA LEU A 352 -3.74 -9.49 -5.84
C LEU A 352 -4.00 -8.91 -7.24
N SER A 353 -5.21 -8.40 -7.49
CA SER A 353 -5.56 -7.89 -8.81
C SER A 353 -4.84 -6.58 -9.09
N TRP A 354 -4.03 -6.55 -10.15
CA TRP A 354 -3.53 -5.28 -10.67
C TRP A 354 -4.65 -4.58 -11.44
N GLU A 355 -5.04 -3.38 -10.99
CA GLU A 355 -6.06 -2.60 -11.68
C GLU A 355 -5.45 -1.38 -12.36
N THR A 356 -5.53 -1.36 -13.68
CA THR A 356 -5.29 -0.14 -14.44
C THR A 356 -6.63 0.52 -14.71
N PHE A 357 -6.90 1.66 -14.09
CA PHE A 357 -8.01 2.49 -14.53
C PHE A 357 -7.62 3.08 -15.89
N THR A 358 -8.35 2.74 -16.95
CA THR A 358 -8.32 3.55 -18.17
C THR A 358 -8.74 4.95 -17.76
N ARG A 359 -7.82 5.92 -17.74
CA ARG A 359 -8.15 7.33 -17.48
C ARG A 359 -9.22 7.72 -18.51
N PRO A 360 -10.49 7.91 -18.11
CA PRO A 360 -11.49 8.29 -19.09
C PRO A 360 -11.08 9.67 -19.62
N ARG A 361 -11.04 9.81 -20.95
CA ARG A 361 -10.97 11.14 -21.58
C ARG A 361 -12.34 11.78 -21.36
N ILE A 362 -12.52 12.43 -20.22
CA ILE A 362 -13.72 13.21 -19.95
C ILE A 362 -13.55 14.50 -20.75
N ILE A 363 -14.22 14.57 -21.89
CA ILE A 363 -14.32 15.80 -22.68
C ILE A 363 -15.53 16.54 -22.13
N PHE A 364 -15.28 17.64 -21.42
CA PHE A 364 -16.33 18.56 -21.01
C PHE A 364 -16.57 19.56 -22.15
N GLY A 365 -17.81 19.60 -22.64
CA GLY A 365 -18.24 20.53 -23.68
C GLY A 365 -18.49 19.87 -25.03
N VAL A 366 -19.18 20.60 -25.89
CA VAL A 366 -19.46 20.28 -27.28
C VAL A 366 -18.77 21.35 -28.14
N PRO A 367 -18.15 21.01 -29.28
CA PRO A 367 -17.65 22.00 -30.23
C PRO A 367 -18.76 22.99 -30.61
N LEU A 368 -18.41 24.27 -30.77
CA LEU A 368 -19.38 25.32 -31.09
C LEU A 368 -20.10 25.02 -32.41
N GLU A 369 -19.41 24.35 -33.34
CA GLU A 369 -19.94 23.87 -34.62
C GLU A 369 -21.08 22.84 -34.43
N GLU A 370 -20.96 21.98 -33.41
CA GLU A 370 -21.96 20.97 -33.05
C GLU A 370 -23.14 21.58 -32.26
N MET A 371 -22.92 22.74 -31.63
CA MET A 371 -23.95 23.53 -30.94
C MET A 371 -24.79 24.38 -31.90
N ILE A 372 -24.22 24.79 -33.04
CA ILE A 372 -24.85 25.63 -34.07
C ILE A 372 -25.56 24.78 -35.14
N GLY A 373 -25.07 23.56 -35.40
CA GLY A 373 -25.72 22.59 -36.28
C GLY A 373 -26.87 21.87 -35.58
N GLY A 374 -28.03 22.52 -35.52
CA GLY A 374 -29.26 21.90 -35.04
C GLY A 374 -29.51 20.54 -35.69
N GLU A 375 -29.91 19.57 -34.86
CA GLU A 375 -30.23 18.17 -35.17
C GLU A 375 -29.06 17.17 -35.16
N ARG A 376 -28.64 16.79 -33.96
CA ARG A 376 -28.49 15.37 -33.60
C ARG A 376 -28.68 15.17 -32.10
N SER A 377 -29.52 14.19 -31.77
CA SER A 377 -29.96 13.84 -30.41
C SER A 377 -28.80 13.72 -29.41
N VAL A 378 -28.90 14.50 -28.34
CA VAL A 378 -28.06 14.43 -27.14
C VAL A 378 -28.36 13.13 -26.42
N ALA A 379 -27.45 12.16 -26.53
CA ALA A 379 -27.10 11.21 -25.47
C ALA A 379 -26.06 10.22 -25.99
N LYS A 380 -24.78 10.58 -25.91
CA LYS A 380 -23.69 9.60 -25.83
C LYS A 380 -22.84 9.91 -24.61
N VAL A 381 -23.41 9.63 -23.43
CA VAL A 381 -22.57 9.17 -22.32
C VAL A 381 -22.08 7.79 -22.78
N TYR A 382 -20.92 7.74 -23.42
CA TYR A 382 -20.29 6.46 -23.72
C TYR A 382 -20.07 5.76 -22.39
N LEU A 383 -20.79 4.65 -22.24
CA LEU A 383 -20.74 3.68 -21.17
C LEU A 383 -19.29 3.51 -20.68
N CYS A 384 -19.02 3.97 -19.47
CA CYS A 384 -17.76 3.76 -18.77
C CYS A 384 -17.64 2.29 -18.35
N LEU A 385 -17.34 1.37 -19.26
CA LEU A 385 -16.89 0.00 -18.93
C LEU A 385 -16.25 -0.66 -20.16
N PRO A 386 -14.91 -0.75 -20.24
CA PRO A 386 -14.27 -1.85 -20.92
C PRO A 386 -13.99 -2.97 -19.91
N HIS A 387 -14.60 -4.12 -20.17
CA HIS A 387 -14.43 -5.43 -19.52
C HIS A 387 -14.96 -5.58 -18.08
N LEU A 388 -16.16 -6.17 -18.02
CA LEU A 388 -16.68 -6.98 -16.91
C LEU A 388 -15.71 -8.13 -16.55
#